data_AF-A0A953P0I9-F1
#
_entry.id   AF-A0A953P0I9-F1
#
_cell.length_a   1.000
_cell.length_b   1.000
_cell.length_c   1.000
_cell.angle_alpha   90.00
_cell.angle_beta   90.00
_cell.angle_gamma   90.00
#
_symmetry.space_group_name_H-M   'P 1'
#
loop_
_entity.id
_entity.type
_entity.pdbx_description
1 polymer ?
#
loop_
_entity_poly.entity_id
_entity_poly.type
_entity_poly.pdbx_seq_one_letter_code
_entity_poly.pdbx_strand_id
1 'polypeptide(L)'
;AIRRYDKLLVVLSETSVASSWVESEVEAALERERTAKGEAVLFPIRLDEAVMKTGQAWAADIRRKRHMGDFSRWQDHTSYQKVFQRLLRDLQGEKSEEGT
;
A
#
# COMPACT_ATOMS: atom_id res chain seq x y z
N ALA A 1 -14.56 -6.90 -9.53
CA ALA A 1 -13.82 -5.64 -9.78
C ALA A 1 -14.17 -4.65 -8.68
N ILE A 2 -13.17 -4.04 -8.04
CA ILE A 2 -13.33 -3.12 -6.91
C ILE A 2 -13.62 -1.71 -7.50
N ARG A 3 -14.85 -1.50 -7.97
CA ARG A 3 -15.23 -0.32 -8.76
C ARG A 3 -15.83 0.85 -7.96
N ARG A 4 -16.06 0.69 -6.65
CA ARG A 4 -16.90 1.62 -5.86
C ARG A 4 -16.32 2.01 -4.48
N TYR A 5 -15.00 2.00 -4.33
CA TYR A 5 -14.34 2.35 -3.07
C TYR A 5 -13.38 3.52 -3.30
N ASP A 6 -13.42 4.48 -2.38
CA ASP A 6 -12.59 5.71 -2.40
C ASP A 6 -11.15 5.44 -1.97
N LYS A 7 -10.87 4.27 -1.37
CA LYS A 7 -9.55 3.84 -0.91
C LYS A 7 -9.33 2.36 -1.22
N LEU A 8 -8.10 2.00 -1.58
CA LEU A 8 -7.62 0.66 -1.89
C LEU A 8 -6.48 0.30 -0.94
N LEU A 9 -6.73 -0.63 -0.01
CA LEU A 9 -5.70 -1.27 0.80
C LEU A 9 -5.18 -2.52 0.05
N VAL A 10 -3.90 -2.55 -0.30
CA VAL A 10 -3.28 -3.69 -0.99
C VAL A 10 -2.33 -4.41 -0.06
N VAL A 11 -2.56 -5.72 0.12
CA VAL A 11 -1.69 -6.59 0.91
C VAL A 11 -0.67 -7.27 -0.01
N LEU A 12 0.59 -6.88 0.13
CA LEU A 12 1.72 -7.32 -0.68
C LEU A 12 2.37 -8.54 -0.01
N SER A 13 2.04 -9.70 -0.56
CA SER A 13 2.72 -10.97 -0.31
C SER A 13 3.38 -11.46 -1.60
N GLU A 14 4.19 -12.51 -1.53
CA GLU A 14 4.73 -13.22 -2.71
C GLU A 14 3.63 -13.57 -3.72
N THR A 15 2.51 -14.12 -3.24
CA THR A 15 1.37 -14.47 -4.12
C THR A 15 0.66 -13.25 -4.71
N SER A 16 0.54 -12.17 -3.95
CA SER A 16 -0.09 -10.93 -4.45
C SER A 16 0.79 -10.29 -5.52
N VAL A 17 2.10 -10.26 -5.30
CA VAL A 17 3.07 -9.70 -6.24
C VAL A 17 3.12 -10.51 -7.53
N ALA A 18 2.90 -11.83 -7.48
CA ALA A 18 2.84 -12.66 -8.68
C ALA A 18 1.49 -12.59 -9.44
N SER A 19 0.49 -11.89 -8.89
CA SER A 19 -0.87 -11.89 -9.44
C SER A 19 -1.10 -10.76 -10.44
N SER A 20 -1.37 -11.12 -11.70
CA SER A 20 -1.74 -10.16 -12.76
C SER A 20 -3.03 -9.40 -12.47
N TRP A 21 -3.95 -10.02 -11.70
CA TRP A 21 -5.16 -9.35 -11.26
C TRP A 21 -4.86 -8.24 -10.24
N VAL A 22 -3.92 -8.48 -9.31
CA VAL A 22 -3.48 -7.47 -8.33
C VAL A 22 -2.76 -6.32 -9.03
N GLU A 23 -1.88 -6.61 -9.98
CA GLU A 23 -1.23 -5.61 -10.83
C GLU A 23 -2.25 -4.70 -11.50
N SER A 24 -3.26 -5.28 -12.15
CA SER A 24 -4.31 -4.53 -12.86
C SER A 24 -5.09 -3.59 -11.92
N GLU A 25 -5.39 -4.03 -10.70
CA GLU A 25 -6.14 -3.21 -9.73
C GLU A 25 -5.25 -2.10 -9.13
N VAL A 26 -3.95 -2.36 -8.91
CA VAL A 26 -2.98 -1.36 -8.47
C VAL A 26 -2.81 -0.27 -9.53
N GLU A 27 -2.60 -0.64 -10.79
CA GLU A 27 -2.45 0.33 -11.89
C GLU A 27 -3.70 1.19 -12.05
N ALA A 28 -4.89 0.58 -11.96
CA ALA A 28 -6.14 1.32 -11.99
C ALA A 28 -6.26 2.32 -10.83
N ALA A 29 -5.79 1.97 -9.63
CA ALA A 29 -5.77 2.89 -8.49
C ALA A 29 -4.77 4.04 -8.70
N LEU A 30 -3.57 3.76 -9.21
CA LEU A 30 -2.56 4.78 -9.52
C LEU A 30 -3.07 5.80 -10.56
N GLU A 31 -3.81 5.33 -11.58
CA GLU A 31 -4.41 6.21 -12.59
C GLU A 31 -5.56 7.06 -12.02
N ARG A 32 -6.35 6.51 -11.09
CA ARG A 32 -7.37 7.29 -10.36
C ARG A 32 -6.75 8.42 -9.54
N GLU A 33 -5.65 8.17 -8.82
CA GLU A 33 -4.96 9.21 -8.05
C GLU A 33 -4.43 10.35 -8.93
N ARG A 34 -3.95 10.00 -10.13
CA ARG A 34 -3.46 10.99 -11.12
C ARG A 34 -4.57 11.92 -11.61
N THR A 35 -5.79 11.40 -11.75
CA THR A 35 -6.94 12.16 -12.25
C THR A 35 -7.70 12.90 -11.14
N ALA A 36 -7.70 12.39 -9.89
CA ALA A 36 -8.48 12.90 -8.76
C ALA A 36 -7.80 13.99 -7.91
N LYS A 37 -6.98 14.88 -8.50
CA LYS A 37 -6.30 16.00 -7.79
C LYS A 37 -5.39 15.57 -6.60
N GLY A 38 -4.84 14.36 -6.62
CA GLY A 38 -3.78 13.97 -5.69
C GLY A 38 -4.24 13.47 -4.32
N GLU A 39 -5.51 13.07 -4.17
CA GLU A 39 -5.92 12.29 -3.00
C GLU A 39 -5.26 10.91 -3.03
N ALA A 40 -4.68 10.50 -1.90
CA ALA A 40 -4.11 9.17 -1.75
C ALA A 40 -5.25 8.14 -1.65
N VAL A 41 -5.33 7.27 -2.67
CA VAL A 41 -6.29 6.19 -2.80
C VAL A 41 -5.61 4.85 -2.53
N LEU A 42 -4.31 4.71 -2.81
CA LEU A 42 -3.57 3.46 -2.69
C LEU A 42 -2.77 3.41 -1.37
N PHE A 43 -3.14 2.46 -0.50
CA PHE A 43 -2.49 2.18 0.77
C PHE A 43 -1.85 0.78 0.73
N PRO A 44 -0.55 0.68 0.42
CA PRO A 44 0.14 -0.61 0.35
C PRO A 44 0.66 -1.05 1.73
N ILE A 45 0.46 -2.33 2.08
CA ILE A 45 1.10 -2.97 3.23
C ILE A 45 1.82 -4.24 2.78
N ARG A 46 3.00 -4.52 3.35
CA ARG A 46 3.80 -5.71 3.02
C ARG A 46 3.77 -6.74 4.14
N LEU A 47 3.57 -8.01 3.77
CA LEU A 47 3.68 -9.15 4.69
C LEU A 47 5.04 -9.84 4.62
N ASP A 48 5.73 -9.68 3.49
CA ASP A 48 7.04 -10.26 3.24
C ASP A 48 7.93 -9.31 2.43
N GLU A 49 9.06 -9.82 1.96
CA GLU A 49 10.06 -9.09 1.18
C GLU A 49 9.84 -9.19 -0.33
N ALA A 50 8.80 -9.87 -0.82
CA ALA A 50 8.62 -10.14 -2.25
C ALA A 50 8.49 -8.84 -3.05
N VAL A 51 7.74 -7.87 -2.54
CA VAL A 51 7.59 -6.55 -3.17
C VAL A 51 8.90 -5.76 -3.19
N MET A 52 9.83 -6.03 -2.28
CA MET A 52 11.15 -5.37 -2.25
C MET A 52 12.11 -5.97 -3.28
N LYS A 53 11.97 -7.27 -3.57
CA LYS A 53 12.88 -8.04 -4.44
C LYS A 53 12.41 -8.15 -5.89
N THR A 54 11.12 -8.01 -6.15
CA THR A 54 10.55 -8.18 -7.48
C THR A 54 11.01 -7.11 -8.49
N GLY A 55 11.25 -7.57 -9.72
CA GLY A 55 11.55 -6.72 -10.88
C GLY A 55 10.32 -6.16 -11.60
N GLN A 56 9.10 -6.47 -11.13
CA GLN A 56 7.88 -5.96 -11.75
C GLN A 56 7.77 -4.44 -11.66
N ALA A 57 7.36 -3.80 -12.76
CA ALA A 57 7.39 -2.35 -12.90
C ALA A 57 6.42 -1.64 -11.93
N TRP A 58 5.19 -2.15 -11.78
CA TRP A 58 4.20 -1.59 -10.86
C TRP A 58 4.67 -1.65 -9.40
N ALA A 59 5.36 -2.74 -9.01
CA ALA A 59 5.93 -2.88 -7.68
C ALA A 59 7.06 -1.85 -7.44
N ALA A 60 7.87 -1.58 -8.46
CA ALA A 60 8.87 -0.51 -8.40
C ALA A 60 8.24 0.87 -8.21
N ASP A 61 7.08 1.11 -8.82
CA ASP A 61 6.31 2.33 -8.65
C ASP A 61 5.74 2.48 -7.23
N ILE A 62 5.20 1.40 -6.65
CA ILE A 62 4.80 1.40 -5.23
C ILE A 62 6.00 1.77 -4.34
N ARG A 63 7.15 1.11 -4.52
CA ARG A 63 8.36 1.36 -3.71
C ARG A 63 8.83 2.81 -3.75
N ARG A 64 8.73 3.47 -4.91
CA ARG A 64 9.20 4.85 -5.10
C ARG A 64 8.20 5.90 -4.64
N LYS A 65 6.90 5.65 -4.84
CA LYS A 65 5.87 6.68 -4.76
C LYS A 65 5.01 6.60 -3.49
N ARG A 66 5.09 5.52 -2.71
CA ARG A 66 4.18 5.28 -1.58
C ARG A 66 4.93 4.94 -0.30
N HIS A 67 4.39 5.38 0.83
CA HIS A 67 4.76 4.86 2.14
C HIS A 67 4.06 3.50 2.33
N MET A 68 4.85 2.43 2.43
CA MET A 68 4.35 1.09 2.70
C MET A 68 4.38 0.78 4.20
N GLY A 69 3.27 0.27 4.72
CA GLY A 69 3.24 -0.31 6.06
C GLY A 69 3.99 -1.65 6.09
N ASP A 70 4.95 -1.81 7.00
CA ASP A 70 5.69 -3.05 7.20
C ASP A 70 5.01 -3.96 8.24
N PHE A 71 4.35 -5.02 7.76
CA PHE A 71 3.68 -6.02 8.59
C PHE A 71 4.43 -7.36 8.63
N SER A 72 5.72 -7.40 8.25
CA SER A 72 6.53 -8.63 8.27
C SER A 72 6.65 -9.27 9.66
N ARG A 73 6.54 -8.46 10.72
CA ARG A 73 6.56 -8.90 12.13
C ARG A 73 5.18 -8.96 12.77
N TRP A 74 4.13 -9.31 12.02
CA TRP A 74 2.75 -9.31 12.50
C TRP A 74 2.49 -10.23 13.72
N GLN A 75 3.35 -11.21 13.98
CA GLN A 75 3.26 -12.08 15.16
C GLN A 75 3.78 -11.42 16.44
N ASP A 76 4.64 -10.40 16.33
CA ASP A 76 5.07 -9.61 17.47
C ASP A 76 4.00 -8.56 17.78
N HIS A 77 3.31 -8.74 18.91
CA HIS A 77 2.16 -7.92 19.29
C HIS A 77 2.47 -6.42 19.31
N THR A 78 3.63 -6.05 19.86
CA THR A 78 4.08 -4.65 19.96
C THR A 78 4.35 -4.05 18.58
N SER A 79 5.08 -4.77 17.73
CA SER A 79 5.38 -4.35 16.36
C SER A 79 4.10 -4.21 15.54
N TYR A 80 3.21 -5.20 15.61
CA TYR A 80 1.91 -5.18 14.94
C TYR A 80 1.07 -3.97 15.34
N GLN A 81 0.88 -3.74 16.64
CA GLN A 81 0.07 -2.62 17.14
C GLN A 81 0.60 -1.28 16.65
N LYS A 82 1.93 -1.08 16.66
CA LYS A 82 2.56 0.16 16.19
C LYS A 82 2.26 0.44 14.71
N VAL A 83 2.44 -0.55 13.83
CA VAL A 83 2.22 -0.38 12.39
C VAL A 83 0.74 -0.32 12.03
N PHE A 84 -0.11 -1.03 12.77
CA PHE A 84 -1.57 -0.98 12.63
C PHE A 84 -2.13 0.41 13.00
N GLN A 85 -1.67 1.01 14.09
CA GLN A 85 -2.07 2.37 14.46
C GLN A 85 -1.66 3.41 13.41
N ARG A 86 -0.46 3.26 12.82
CA ARG A 86 -0.03 4.12 11.72
C ARG A 86 -0.95 3.97 10.50
N LEU A 87 -1.26 2.73 10.11
CA LEU A 87 -2.18 2.46 9.01
C LEU A 87 -3.56 3.07 9.25
N LEU A 88 -4.10 2.98 10.47
CA LEU A 88 -5.38 3.60 10.80
C LEU A 88 -5.36 5.13 10.63
N ARG A 89 -4.29 5.81 11.06
CA ARG A 89 -4.13 7.26 10.84
C ARG A 89 -4.09 7.61 9.35
N ASP A 90 -3.30 6.87 8.59
CA ASP A 90 -3.18 7.06 7.14
C ASP A 90 -4.55 6.86 6.45
N LEU A 91 -5.32 5.85 6.87
CA LEU A 91 -6.67 5.57 6.37
C LEU A 91 -7.73 6.58 6.84
N GLN A 92 -7.57 7.21 8.00
CA GLN A 92 -8.47 8.25 8.49
C GLN A 92 -8.20 9.62 7.85
N GLY A 93 -7.07 9.79 7.16
CA GLY A 93 -6.69 11.04 6.52
C GLY A 93 -6.12 12.06 7.49
N GLU A 94 -5.70 11.63 8.69
CA GLU A 94 -4.88 12.45 9.57
C GLU A 94 -3.51 12.60 8.92
N LYS A 95 -3.26 13.75 8.27
CA LYS A 95 -1.93 14.08 7.77
C LYS A 95 -0.96 14.01 8.94
N SER A 96 -0.07 13.03 8.93
CA SER A 96 1.10 13.04 9.79
C SER A 96 1.99 14.20 9.30
N GLU A 97 1.89 15.35 9.97
CA GLU A 97 2.90 16.40 9.88
C GLU A 97 4.18 15.86 10.53
N GLU A 98 5.01 15.17 9.76
CA GLU A 98 6.36 14.79 10.16
C GLU A 98 7.37 15.69 9.42
N GLY A 99 7.84 16.71 10.15
CA GLY A 99 9.24 17.12 10.15
C GLY A 99 9.67 18.22 9.17
N THR A 100 9.79 19.44 9.70
CA THR A 100 10.78 20.43 9.25
C THR A 100 12.19 19.98 9.63
#